data_AF-A0A7C7SW43-F1
#
_entry.id   AF-A0A7C7SW43-F1
#
_cell.length_a   1.000
_cell.length_b   1.000
_cell.length_c   1.000
_cell.angle_alpha   90.00
_cell.angle_beta   90.00
_cell.angle_gamma   90.00
#
_symmetry.space_group_name_H-M   'P 1'
#
loop_
_entity.id
_entity.type
_entity.pdbx_description
1 polymer ?
#
loop_
_entity_poly.entity_id
_entity_poly.type
_entity_poly.pdbx_seq_one_letter_code
_entity_poly.pdbx_strand_id
1 'polypeptide(L)'
;MTSDVVLTAALRNNLLSLKSTQSSIDETQLRLATGLKVNSALDNPQSFFASEALKNRASDLTRLLDGLGQNIQVIKAADAGVTALTKLVEQADSVAQSARDALAQGQSEAKVTGSVDLRGIDDLTSLTAITTGDTLTFSITDEDGDQVDIGAYGGAAAGTAAISIDTNDSVEEIIAEINNLQLDDGNGNATGGQAFEASLNASGQLEIRTLNGGDFRTVFAGGGGVGDTDSEDLALAEALGFGGVARSAGDQSTAGDTSIEFSTVADVRLTSFNLFTQDGAGDLQQAVRSDTIDTLRDADDNLLFGGIDAAADTYRISINGGTNVDIDLYDGATPHTVQSFIDQINADGTLSEFIRADFDDATGQVILEPISAEVESIQISAADTVTANFGFGLTDSPNAAGLTGAGDYFTENIQIGSAAAILAEYEGEFNNIRTQITELVSNGDTGYRGTNLLNGDDLTSFFNEFRTSSLTTEGVTFTADGLGLSEADFSRESSVDGALTEVRAALESVRAFGSTLANDLSIIQTRQDFTTNLVNTLQEGSDKLVVADQNEEGTKLLALQTRQQLGVTSLSLASQSQQSILRLF
;
A
#
# COMPACT_ATOMS: atom_id res chain seq x y z
N MET A 1 -36.97 -86.62 59.46
CA MET A 1 -38.07 -85.92 58.77
C MET A 1 -38.09 -84.52 59.34
N THR A 2 -37.57 -83.57 58.58
CA THR A 2 -37.43 -82.16 58.95
C THR A 2 -38.79 -81.59 59.34
N SER A 3 -38.91 -81.10 60.56
CA SER A 3 -40.09 -80.42 61.06
C SER A 3 -40.29 -79.15 60.24
N ASP A 4 -41.24 -79.15 59.30
CA ASP A 4 -41.67 -77.92 58.64
C ASP A 4 -42.21 -76.98 59.71
N VAL A 5 -41.47 -75.91 60.00
CA VAL A 5 -41.92 -74.84 60.89
C VAL A 5 -43.09 -74.14 60.17
N VAL A 6 -44.31 -74.52 60.52
CA VAL A 6 -45.52 -73.88 60.00
C VAL A 6 -45.61 -72.48 60.60
N LEU A 7 -45.10 -71.49 59.87
CA LEU A 7 -45.21 -70.08 60.23
C LEU A 7 -46.70 -69.69 60.30
N THR A 8 -47.13 -69.21 61.47
CA THR A 8 -48.51 -68.75 61.67
C THR A 8 -48.86 -67.64 60.66
N ALA A 9 -50.13 -67.51 60.27
CA ALA A 9 -50.55 -66.52 59.28
C ALA A 9 -50.14 -65.08 59.68
N ALA A 10 -50.11 -64.79 60.98
CA ALA A 10 -49.63 -63.52 61.53
C ALA A 10 -48.12 -63.28 61.29
N LEU A 11 -47.28 -64.32 61.41
CA LEU A 11 -45.83 -64.24 61.16
C LEU A 11 -45.52 -64.02 59.67
N ARG A 12 -46.24 -64.69 58.76
CA ARG A 12 -46.07 -64.48 57.31
C ARG A 12 -46.49 -63.08 56.86
N ASN A 13 -47.59 -62.56 57.40
CA ASN A 13 -48.02 -61.18 57.12
C ASN A 13 -47.01 -60.16 57.66
N ASN A 14 -46.43 -60.39 58.85
CA ASN A 14 -45.36 -59.54 59.38
C ASN A 14 -44.09 -59.60 58.53
N LEU A 15 -43.68 -60.80 58.10
CA LEU A 15 -42.50 -61.00 57.25
C LEU A 15 -42.68 -60.34 55.87
N LEU A 16 -43.88 -60.42 55.29
CA LEU A 16 -44.19 -59.80 54.00
C LEU A 16 -44.23 -58.26 54.12
N SER A 17 -44.72 -57.73 55.25
CA SER A 17 -44.63 -56.31 55.59
C SER A 17 -43.18 -55.85 55.82
N LEU A 18 -42.35 -56.67 56.46
CA LEU A 18 -40.93 -56.38 56.66
C LEU A 18 -40.16 -56.39 55.34
N LYS A 19 -40.46 -57.35 54.44
CA LYS A 19 -39.90 -57.39 53.08
C LYS A 19 -40.32 -56.18 52.24
N SER A 20 -41.59 -55.77 52.33
CA SER A 20 -42.08 -54.53 51.71
C SER A 20 -41.37 -53.30 52.28
N THR A 21 -41.15 -53.25 53.60
CA THR A 21 -40.42 -52.16 54.25
C THR A 21 -38.96 -52.13 53.81
N GLN A 22 -38.29 -53.28 53.72
CA GLN A 22 -36.91 -53.36 53.22
C GLN A 22 -36.83 -52.88 51.76
N SER A 23 -37.76 -53.30 50.90
CA SER A 23 -37.82 -52.83 49.51
C SER A 23 -37.99 -51.31 49.43
N SER A 24 -38.83 -50.70 50.29
CA SER A 24 -38.98 -49.25 50.35
C SER A 24 -37.73 -48.55 50.91
N ILE A 25 -37.02 -49.17 51.86
CA ILE A 25 -35.73 -48.66 52.35
C ILE A 25 -34.71 -48.67 51.21
N ASP A 26 -34.61 -49.76 50.46
CA ASP A 26 -33.67 -49.90 49.34
C ASP A 26 -33.98 -48.86 48.24
N GLU A 27 -35.25 -48.62 47.94
CA GLU A 27 -35.70 -47.61 46.99
C GLU A 27 -35.38 -46.19 47.46
N THR A 28 -35.70 -45.83 48.71
CA THR A 28 -35.38 -44.50 49.26
C THR A 28 -33.88 -44.29 49.40
N GLN A 29 -33.10 -45.33 49.71
CA GLN A 29 -31.64 -45.28 49.70
C GLN A 29 -31.09 -45.05 48.28
N LEU A 30 -31.66 -45.73 47.28
CA LEU A 30 -31.30 -45.50 45.88
C LEU A 30 -31.61 -44.05 45.45
N ARG A 31 -32.78 -43.53 45.82
CA ARG A 31 -33.17 -42.13 45.55
C ARG A 31 -32.28 -41.12 46.25
N LEU A 32 -31.88 -41.38 47.51
CA LEU A 32 -30.93 -40.53 48.24
C LEU A 32 -29.52 -40.59 47.64
N ALA A 33 -29.07 -41.76 47.21
CA ALA A 33 -27.74 -41.94 46.63
C ALA A 33 -27.61 -41.30 45.24
N THR A 34 -28.66 -41.37 44.43
CA THR A 34 -28.71 -40.82 43.07
C THR A 34 -29.18 -39.36 43.04
N GLY A 35 -29.88 -38.90 44.08
CA GLY A 35 -30.56 -37.61 44.10
C GLY A 35 -31.83 -37.57 43.22
N LEU A 36 -32.22 -38.68 42.61
CA LEU A 36 -33.33 -38.74 41.65
C LEU A 36 -34.50 -39.54 42.22
N LYS A 37 -35.71 -38.98 42.12
CA LYS A 37 -36.97 -39.69 42.42
C LYS A 37 -37.36 -40.67 41.32
N VAL A 38 -36.92 -40.41 40.08
CA VAL A 38 -37.11 -41.27 38.90
C VAL A 38 -35.73 -41.59 38.34
N ASN A 39 -35.27 -42.83 38.55
CA ASN A 39 -33.94 -43.30 38.15
C ASN A 39 -33.95 -44.04 36.82
N SER A 40 -35.07 -44.70 36.50
CA SER A 40 -35.22 -45.48 35.29
C SER A 40 -36.59 -45.27 34.65
N ALA A 41 -36.72 -45.68 33.39
CA ALA A 41 -38.00 -45.72 32.70
C ALA A 41 -39.04 -46.62 33.40
N LEU A 42 -38.61 -47.55 34.26
CA LEU A 42 -39.51 -48.40 35.04
C LEU A 42 -40.15 -47.66 36.23
N ASP A 43 -39.52 -46.61 36.75
CA ASP A 43 -40.03 -45.86 37.90
C ASP A 43 -41.17 -44.92 37.49
N ASN A 44 -40.98 -44.18 36.40
CA ASN A 44 -42.01 -43.37 35.76
C ASN A 44 -41.61 -43.09 34.29
N PRO A 45 -42.17 -43.82 33.31
CA PRO A 45 -41.81 -43.66 31.90
C PRO A 45 -42.02 -42.24 31.39
N GLN A 46 -43.12 -41.59 31.77
CA GLN A 46 -43.47 -40.26 31.26
C GLN A 46 -42.47 -39.21 31.72
N SER A 47 -42.19 -39.14 33.02
CA SER A 47 -41.21 -38.17 33.56
C SER A 47 -39.79 -38.47 33.10
N PHE A 48 -39.41 -39.75 33.02
CA PHE A 48 -38.08 -40.17 32.59
C PHE A 48 -37.81 -39.74 31.14
N PHE A 49 -38.69 -40.13 30.20
CA PHE A 49 -38.50 -39.80 28.77
C PHE A 49 -38.67 -38.31 28.48
N ALA A 50 -39.54 -37.61 29.22
CA ALA A 50 -39.65 -36.15 29.09
C ALA A 50 -38.38 -35.43 29.58
N SER A 51 -37.81 -35.82 30.72
CA SER A 51 -36.53 -35.28 31.21
C SER A 51 -35.38 -35.58 30.26
N GLU A 52 -35.28 -36.81 29.75
CA GLU A 52 -34.30 -37.18 28.72
C GLU A 52 -34.43 -36.32 27.46
N ALA A 53 -35.64 -36.12 26.93
CA ALA A 53 -35.85 -35.27 25.76
C ALA A 53 -35.39 -33.81 26.00
N LEU A 54 -35.68 -33.26 27.19
CA LEU A 54 -35.23 -31.92 27.58
C LEU A 54 -33.70 -31.85 27.73
N LYS A 55 -33.07 -32.87 28.33
CA LYS A 55 -31.60 -32.97 28.46
C LYS A 55 -30.91 -33.07 27.12
N ASN A 56 -31.40 -33.92 26.22
CA ASN A 56 -30.85 -34.08 24.88
C ASN A 56 -30.92 -32.77 24.10
N ARG A 57 -32.07 -32.09 24.15
CA ARG A 57 -32.23 -30.78 23.53
C ARG A 57 -31.30 -29.72 24.14
N ALA A 58 -31.18 -29.68 25.46
CA ALA A 58 -30.24 -28.77 26.14
C ALA A 58 -28.80 -29.02 25.69
N SER A 59 -28.38 -30.29 25.57
CA SER A 59 -27.06 -30.67 25.07
C SER A 59 -26.84 -30.23 23.61
N ASP A 60 -27.84 -30.40 22.75
CA ASP A 60 -27.77 -29.94 21.35
C ASP A 60 -27.60 -28.41 21.26
N LEU A 61 -28.33 -27.67 22.08
CA LEU A 61 -28.22 -26.21 22.16
C LEU A 61 -26.88 -25.76 22.78
N THR A 62 -26.30 -26.51 23.72
CA THR A 62 -24.94 -26.23 24.23
C THR A 62 -23.91 -26.35 23.11
N ARG A 63 -23.99 -27.39 22.27
CA ARG A 63 -23.10 -27.53 21.11
C ARG A 63 -23.29 -26.38 20.11
N LEU A 64 -24.51 -25.90 19.95
CA LEU A 64 -24.80 -24.70 19.15
C LEU A 64 -24.17 -23.45 19.77
N LEU A 65 -24.25 -23.29 21.09
CA LEU A 65 -23.66 -22.18 21.84
C LEU A 65 -22.15 -22.09 21.62
N ASP A 66 -21.46 -23.24 21.62
CA ASP A 66 -20.03 -23.30 21.33
C ASP A 66 -19.72 -22.84 19.90
N GLY A 67 -20.59 -23.17 18.94
CA GLY A 67 -20.50 -22.68 17.56
C GLY A 67 -20.73 -21.17 17.44
N LEU A 68 -21.77 -20.64 18.10
CA LEU A 68 -22.02 -19.20 18.17
C LEU A 68 -20.86 -18.44 18.83
N GLY A 69 -20.25 -19.02 19.87
CA GLY A 69 -19.05 -18.48 20.49
C GLY A 69 -17.87 -18.37 19.53
N GLN A 70 -17.71 -19.33 18.62
CA GLN A 70 -16.68 -19.29 17.57
C GLN A 70 -17.01 -18.21 16.52
N ASN A 71 -18.27 -18.12 16.09
CA ASN A 71 -18.71 -17.12 15.12
C ASN A 71 -18.52 -15.69 15.65
N ILE A 72 -18.76 -15.47 16.95
CA ILE A 72 -18.45 -14.20 17.62
C ILE A 72 -16.95 -13.87 17.51
N GLN A 73 -16.05 -14.84 17.63
CA GLN A 73 -14.61 -14.59 17.49
C GLN A 73 -14.22 -14.26 16.05
N VAL A 74 -14.86 -14.87 15.04
CA VAL A 74 -14.67 -14.51 13.63
C VAL A 74 -15.05 -13.04 13.40
N ILE A 75 -16.21 -12.61 13.88
CA ILE A 75 -16.65 -11.22 13.72
C ILE A 75 -15.74 -10.26 14.49
N LYS A 76 -15.25 -10.63 15.67
CA LYS A 76 -14.30 -9.81 16.43
C LYS A 76 -12.93 -9.68 15.74
N ALA A 77 -12.44 -10.75 15.10
CA ALA A 77 -11.22 -10.69 14.31
C ALA A 77 -11.39 -9.74 13.12
N ALA A 78 -12.54 -9.83 12.44
CA ALA A 78 -12.89 -8.92 11.36
C ALA A 78 -13.00 -7.45 11.83
N ASP A 79 -13.64 -7.17 12.97
CA ASP A 79 -13.72 -5.83 13.58
C ASP A 79 -12.34 -5.23 13.89
N ALA A 80 -11.41 -6.06 14.41
CA ALA A 80 -10.02 -5.64 14.60
C ALA A 80 -9.32 -5.34 13.27
N GLY A 81 -9.58 -6.15 12.23
CA GLY A 81 -9.11 -5.92 10.87
C GLY A 81 -9.64 -4.61 10.27
N VAL A 82 -10.94 -4.33 10.41
CA VAL A 82 -11.58 -3.06 9.97
C VAL A 82 -10.93 -1.87 10.66
N THR A 83 -10.62 -1.98 11.96
CA THR A 83 -9.93 -0.93 12.71
C THR A 83 -8.51 -0.68 12.18
N ALA A 84 -7.77 -1.74 11.85
CA ALA A 84 -6.43 -1.63 11.27
C ALA A 84 -6.48 -1.03 9.86
N LEU A 85 -7.40 -1.51 9.00
CA LEU A 85 -7.63 -0.96 7.68
C LEU A 85 -8.00 0.53 7.72
N THR A 86 -8.89 0.93 8.63
CA THR A 86 -9.28 2.34 8.80
C THR A 86 -8.05 3.21 9.03
N LYS A 87 -7.10 2.75 9.88
CA LYS A 87 -5.86 3.50 10.15
C LYS A 87 -4.93 3.57 8.94
N LEU A 88 -4.78 2.47 8.20
CA LEU A 88 -3.95 2.46 6.98
C LEU A 88 -4.54 3.40 5.91
N VAL A 89 -5.85 3.37 5.71
CA VAL A 89 -6.54 4.28 4.78
C VAL A 89 -6.45 5.74 5.24
N GLU A 90 -6.56 6.01 6.54
CA GLU A 90 -6.32 7.36 7.11
C GLU A 90 -4.86 7.83 6.95
N GLN A 91 -3.88 6.92 7.02
CA GLN A 91 -2.49 7.23 6.70
C GLN A 91 -2.32 7.58 5.22
N ALA A 92 -2.94 6.82 4.31
CA ALA A 92 -2.93 7.11 2.87
C ALA A 92 -3.54 8.50 2.57
N ASP A 93 -4.63 8.87 3.24
CA ASP A 93 -5.26 10.21 3.12
C ASP A 93 -4.29 11.31 3.53
N SER A 94 -3.57 11.11 4.64
CA SER A 94 -2.57 12.06 5.12
C SER A 94 -1.38 12.20 4.17
N VAL A 95 -0.90 11.11 3.59
CA VAL A 95 0.22 11.13 2.63
C VAL A 95 -0.21 11.85 1.35
N ALA A 96 -1.38 11.54 0.80
CA ALA A 96 -1.90 12.21 -0.38
C ALA A 96 -2.18 13.72 -0.14
N GLN A 97 -2.57 14.12 1.08
CA GLN A 97 -2.67 15.54 1.45
C GLN A 97 -1.30 16.22 1.49
N SER A 98 -0.30 15.57 2.08
CA SER A 98 1.08 16.10 2.07
C SER A 98 1.62 16.23 0.66
N ALA A 99 1.35 15.26 -0.23
CA ALA A 99 1.68 15.35 -1.65
C ALA A 99 1.00 16.54 -2.31
N ARG A 100 -0.29 16.77 -2.04
CA ARG A 100 -1.00 17.94 -2.58
C ARG A 100 -0.41 19.27 -2.10
N ASP A 101 -0.03 19.35 -0.83
CA ASP A 101 0.56 20.55 -0.25
C ASP A 101 1.99 20.80 -0.74
N ALA A 102 2.77 19.73 -0.97
CA ALA A 102 4.09 19.80 -1.59
C ALA A 102 3.99 20.25 -3.05
N LEU A 103 3.04 19.69 -3.79
CA LEU A 103 2.76 20.10 -5.15
C LEU A 103 2.34 21.57 -5.19
N ALA A 104 1.41 22.01 -4.32
CA ALA A 104 0.99 23.42 -4.22
C ALA A 104 2.14 24.40 -3.87
N GLN A 105 3.19 23.93 -3.19
CA GLN A 105 4.38 24.73 -2.88
C GLN A 105 5.43 24.72 -4.00
N GLY A 106 5.35 23.74 -4.91
CA GLY A 106 6.30 23.52 -5.99
C GLY A 106 5.70 23.47 -7.39
N GLN A 107 4.47 23.95 -7.61
CA GLN A 107 3.80 23.88 -8.92
C GLN A 107 4.64 24.60 -9.99
N SER A 108 5.37 23.80 -10.76
CA SER A 108 5.76 24.05 -12.16
C SER A 108 6.83 25.12 -12.45
N GLU A 109 7.83 25.29 -11.59
CA GLU A 109 8.97 26.13 -11.97
C GLU A 109 10.23 25.27 -11.95
N ALA A 110 10.77 24.99 -13.15
CA ALA A 110 12.11 24.48 -13.29
C ALA A 110 13.05 25.50 -12.62
N LYS A 111 13.77 25.07 -11.58
CA LYS A 111 14.61 25.95 -10.76
C LYS A 111 15.98 25.34 -10.51
N VAL A 112 17.01 26.17 -10.66
CA VAL A 112 18.40 25.84 -10.34
C VAL A 112 19.00 26.89 -9.40
N THR A 113 19.95 26.47 -8.56
CA THR A 113 20.68 27.39 -7.66
C THR A 113 22.17 27.14 -7.77
N GLY A 114 22.92 28.21 -8.02
CA GLY A 114 24.38 28.17 -8.04
C GLY A 114 24.98 27.95 -6.64
N SER A 115 26.26 27.65 -6.59
CA SER A 115 26.98 27.33 -5.34
C SER A 115 27.80 28.50 -4.78
N VAL A 116 28.07 29.53 -5.57
CA VAL A 116 28.96 30.66 -5.23
C VAL A 116 28.16 31.84 -4.67
N ASP A 117 28.70 32.51 -3.64
CA ASP A 117 28.16 33.78 -3.11
C ASP A 117 28.63 34.94 -4.01
N LEU A 118 27.69 35.52 -4.74
CA LEU A 118 27.91 36.56 -5.75
C LEU A 118 27.54 37.96 -5.22
N ARG A 119 27.29 38.14 -3.92
CA ARG A 119 26.88 39.44 -3.37
C ARG A 119 27.98 40.49 -3.44
N GLY A 120 27.62 41.68 -3.93
CA GLY A 120 28.50 42.86 -3.94
C GLY A 120 29.62 42.78 -4.98
N ILE A 121 29.44 41.95 -6.03
CA ILE A 121 30.29 41.93 -7.20
C ILE A 121 29.75 42.97 -8.20
N ASP A 122 30.38 44.15 -8.20
CA ASP A 122 30.04 45.27 -9.09
C ASP A 122 30.64 45.12 -10.50
N ASP A 123 31.50 44.12 -10.72
CA ASP A 123 32.12 43.80 -12.02
C ASP A 123 32.40 42.29 -12.08
N LEU A 124 31.59 41.55 -12.83
CA LEU A 124 31.71 40.09 -13.00
C LEU A 124 33.06 39.69 -13.61
N THR A 125 33.65 40.53 -14.47
CA THR A 125 34.98 40.28 -15.05
C THR A 125 36.12 40.35 -14.02
N SER A 126 35.82 40.75 -12.77
CA SER A 126 36.75 40.63 -11.65
C SER A 126 36.87 39.21 -11.08
N LEU A 127 35.88 38.35 -11.36
CA LEU A 127 35.93 36.93 -11.02
C LEU A 127 36.90 36.21 -11.96
N THR A 128 37.63 35.24 -11.41
CA THR A 128 38.53 34.42 -12.22
C THR A 128 37.73 33.64 -13.26
N ALA A 129 38.25 33.59 -14.48
CA ALA A 129 37.66 32.88 -15.64
C ALA A 129 36.43 33.54 -16.30
N ILE A 130 35.97 34.69 -15.82
CA ILE A 130 34.99 35.50 -16.55
C ILE A 130 35.72 36.55 -17.40
N THR A 131 35.39 36.62 -18.69
CA THR A 131 35.95 37.57 -19.64
C THR A 131 34.86 38.34 -20.38
N THR A 132 35.24 39.48 -20.97
CA THR A 132 34.31 40.28 -21.78
C THR A 132 33.90 39.50 -23.03
N GLY A 133 32.60 39.41 -23.26
CA GLY A 133 32.00 38.68 -24.37
C GLY A 133 31.51 37.28 -23.99
N ASP A 134 31.80 36.79 -22.78
CA ASP A 134 31.24 35.54 -22.27
C ASP A 134 29.71 35.61 -22.33
N THR A 135 29.05 34.49 -22.64
CA THR A 135 27.61 34.44 -22.85
C THR A 135 26.92 33.34 -22.07
N LEU A 136 25.71 33.64 -21.60
CA LEU A 136 24.74 32.68 -21.09
C LEU A 136 23.59 32.62 -22.08
N THR A 137 23.37 31.46 -22.69
CA THR A 137 22.27 31.25 -23.64
C THR A 137 21.18 30.42 -22.99
N PHE A 138 19.96 30.94 -23.00
CA PHE A 138 18.77 30.32 -22.43
C PHE A 138 17.85 29.80 -23.53
N SER A 139 17.16 28.70 -23.26
CA SER A 139 16.00 28.23 -24.02
C SER A 139 14.97 27.65 -23.07
N ILE A 140 13.69 27.69 -23.47
CA ILE A 140 12.58 27.11 -22.72
C ILE A 140 11.87 26.10 -23.62
N THR A 141 11.42 25.01 -23.04
CA THR A 141 10.40 24.13 -23.61
C THR A 141 9.15 24.21 -22.76
N ASP A 142 7.97 24.06 -23.36
CA ASP A 142 6.73 23.97 -22.60
C ASP A 142 6.52 22.57 -22.01
N GLU A 143 5.39 22.38 -21.30
CA GLU A 143 5.02 21.09 -20.68
C GLU A 143 4.80 19.95 -21.70
N ASP A 144 4.62 20.27 -22.98
CA ASP A 144 4.45 19.29 -24.05
C ASP A 144 5.80 18.96 -24.75
N GLY A 145 6.89 19.62 -24.33
CA GLY A 145 8.24 19.44 -24.87
C GLY A 145 8.53 20.33 -26.09
N ASP A 146 7.62 21.23 -26.46
CA ASP A 146 7.79 22.11 -27.61
C ASP A 146 8.65 23.32 -27.24
N GLN A 147 9.54 23.73 -28.15
CA GLN A 147 10.40 24.89 -27.93
C GLN A 147 9.59 26.19 -27.88
N VAL A 148 9.80 26.98 -26.82
CA VAL A 148 9.16 28.27 -26.61
C VAL A 148 10.13 29.38 -27.02
N ASP A 149 9.70 30.21 -27.96
CA ASP A 149 10.45 31.40 -28.36
C ASP A 149 10.51 32.43 -27.22
N ILE A 150 11.72 32.89 -26.90
CA ILE A 150 12.01 33.88 -25.88
C ILE A 150 12.85 35.03 -26.44
N GLY A 151 12.73 36.22 -25.84
CA GLY A 151 13.54 37.37 -26.21
C GLY A 151 13.47 38.51 -25.19
N ALA A 152 14.42 39.45 -25.27
CA ALA A 152 14.40 40.64 -24.42
C ALA A 152 13.16 41.52 -24.71
N TYR A 153 12.69 42.27 -23.71
CA TYR A 153 11.55 43.20 -23.86
C TYR A 153 11.68 44.10 -25.10
N GLY A 154 10.72 43.98 -26.02
CA GLY A 154 10.70 44.76 -27.27
C GLY A 154 11.70 44.33 -28.35
N GLY A 155 12.41 43.22 -28.13
CA GLY A 155 13.27 42.55 -29.11
C GLY A 155 12.53 41.46 -29.91
N ALA A 156 13.23 40.89 -30.89
CA ALA A 156 12.76 39.70 -31.60
C ALA A 156 12.90 38.48 -30.69
N ALA A 157 11.86 37.65 -30.63
CA ALA A 157 11.90 36.37 -29.94
C ALA A 157 12.48 35.29 -30.88
N ALA A 158 13.17 34.32 -30.30
CA ALA A 158 13.71 33.15 -30.98
C ALA A 158 13.78 31.98 -29.98
N GLY A 159 14.00 30.77 -30.48
CA GLY A 159 14.08 29.59 -29.63
C GLY A 159 15.21 29.60 -28.59
N THR A 160 16.17 30.53 -28.73
CA THR A 160 17.21 30.80 -27.73
C THR A 160 17.39 32.32 -27.52
N ALA A 161 17.76 32.71 -26.30
CA ALA A 161 18.14 34.08 -25.96
C ALA A 161 19.51 34.10 -25.25
N ALA A 162 20.45 34.88 -25.78
CA ALA A 162 21.79 35.02 -25.21
C ALA A 162 21.93 36.34 -24.42
N ILE A 163 22.58 36.24 -23.26
CA ILE A 163 22.99 37.35 -22.40
C ILE A 163 24.51 37.40 -22.42
N SER A 164 25.09 38.56 -22.72
CA SER A 164 26.55 38.75 -22.77
C SER A 164 27.04 39.44 -21.51
N ILE A 165 28.21 39.03 -21.00
CA ILE A 165 28.90 39.67 -19.89
C ILE A 165 29.94 40.65 -20.47
N ASP A 166 29.72 41.94 -20.25
CA ASP A 166 30.61 43.01 -20.63
C ASP A 166 31.42 43.55 -19.44
N THR A 167 32.38 44.44 -19.74
CA THR A 167 33.20 45.08 -18.70
C THR A 167 32.36 45.93 -17.75
N ASN A 168 32.53 45.74 -16.44
CA ASN A 168 31.79 46.42 -15.37
C ASN A 168 30.32 46.02 -15.24
N ASP A 169 29.89 44.91 -15.86
CA ASP A 169 28.56 44.37 -15.58
C ASP A 169 28.54 43.79 -14.17
N SER A 170 27.62 44.28 -13.35
CA SER A 170 27.36 43.79 -12.01
C SER A 170 26.48 42.53 -12.03
N VAL A 171 26.48 41.78 -10.93
CA VAL A 171 25.59 40.63 -10.75
C VAL A 171 24.12 41.05 -10.82
N GLU A 172 23.79 42.21 -10.27
CA GLU A 172 22.43 42.77 -10.33
C GLU A 172 22.00 43.14 -11.76
N GLU A 173 22.93 43.56 -12.63
CA GLU A 173 22.65 43.82 -14.04
C GLU A 173 22.35 42.52 -14.79
N ILE A 174 23.17 41.48 -14.64
CA ILE A 174 22.89 40.17 -15.26
C ILE A 174 21.57 39.57 -14.77
N ILE A 175 21.28 39.68 -13.47
CA ILE A 175 19.98 39.27 -12.91
C ILE A 175 18.83 40.06 -13.56
N ALA A 176 19.00 41.37 -13.76
CA ALA A 176 17.99 42.18 -14.42
C ALA A 176 17.80 41.80 -15.90
N GLU A 177 18.88 41.44 -16.60
CA GLU A 177 18.81 40.97 -17.99
C GLU A 177 18.09 39.63 -18.11
N ILE A 178 18.37 38.66 -17.23
CA ILE A 178 17.64 37.38 -17.17
C ILE A 178 16.15 37.65 -16.91
N ASN A 179 15.85 38.50 -15.93
CA ASN A 179 14.47 38.89 -15.60
C ASN A 179 13.76 39.66 -16.72
N ASN A 180 14.49 40.22 -17.69
CA ASN A 180 13.92 40.97 -18.81
C ASN A 180 13.68 40.09 -20.06
N LEU A 181 14.02 38.80 -19.99
CA LEU A 181 13.62 37.82 -20.99
C LEU A 181 12.12 37.54 -20.88
N GLN A 182 11.47 37.44 -22.03
CA GLN A 182 10.02 37.36 -22.15
C GLN A 182 9.58 36.35 -23.20
N LEU A 183 8.38 35.83 -23.02
CA LEU A 183 7.75 34.85 -23.90
C LEU A 183 7.24 35.49 -25.20
N ASP A 184 7.25 34.74 -26.31
CA ASP A 184 6.73 35.16 -27.62
C ASP A 184 5.19 35.28 -27.70
N ASP A 185 4.70 36.17 -28.58
CA ASP A 185 3.28 36.44 -28.81
C ASP A 185 2.66 35.62 -29.95
N GLY A 186 3.43 34.68 -30.52
CA GLY A 186 3.07 33.89 -31.70
C GLY A 186 3.39 34.61 -33.02
N ASN A 187 4.00 35.80 -32.97
CA ASN A 187 4.41 36.60 -34.12
C ASN A 187 5.91 36.97 -34.08
N GLY A 188 6.71 36.32 -33.22
CA GLY A 188 8.15 36.53 -33.08
C GLY A 188 8.53 37.79 -32.28
N ASN A 189 7.62 38.32 -31.45
CA ASN A 189 7.87 39.44 -30.54
C ASN A 189 7.50 39.08 -29.09
N ALA A 190 8.33 39.55 -28.16
CA ALA A 190 8.06 39.41 -26.72
C ALA A 190 6.71 40.01 -26.27
N THR A 191 5.89 39.22 -25.57
CA THR A 191 4.52 39.52 -25.09
C THR A 191 4.43 40.47 -23.90
N GLY A 192 5.53 40.77 -23.22
CA GLY A 192 5.50 41.40 -21.91
C GLY A 192 5.46 40.42 -20.73
N GLY A 193 5.18 39.12 -20.96
CA GLY A 193 5.22 38.09 -19.93
C GLY A 193 6.66 37.66 -19.65
N GLN A 194 7.08 37.74 -18.39
CA GLN A 194 8.44 37.39 -17.97
C GLN A 194 8.66 35.88 -18.08
N ALA A 195 9.76 35.47 -18.71
CA ALA A 195 10.09 34.06 -18.95
C ALA A 195 10.81 33.42 -17.75
N PHE A 196 11.69 34.18 -17.11
CA PHE A 196 12.52 33.73 -15.99
C PHE A 196 12.44 34.67 -14.80
N GLU A 197 12.54 34.14 -13.59
CA GLU A 197 12.88 34.89 -12.40
C GLU A 197 14.27 34.50 -11.92
N ALA A 198 15.18 35.47 -11.93
CA ALA A 198 16.52 35.37 -11.38
C ALA A 198 16.66 36.24 -10.12
N SER A 199 17.34 35.72 -9.10
CA SER A 199 17.63 36.48 -7.87
C SER A 199 18.82 35.91 -7.10
N LEU A 200 19.35 36.65 -6.12
CA LEU A 200 20.28 36.10 -5.13
C LEU A 200 19.50 35.62 -3.90
N ASN A 201 19.74 34.37 -3.50
CA ASN A 201 19.14 33.82 -2.28
C ASN A 201 19.78 34.42 -1.00
N ALA A 202 19.32 34.00 0.17
CA ALA A 202 19.84 34.51 1.46
C ALA A 202 21.36 34.25 1.67
N SER A 203 21.90 33.21 1.03
CA SER A 203 23.32 32.87 1.02
C SER A 203 24.12 33.64 -0.03
N GLY A 204 23.44 34.42 -0.89
CA GLY A 204 24.06 35.18 -1.97
C GLY A 204 24.28 34.41 -3.27
N GLN A 205 23.66 33.24 -3.40
CA GLN A 205 23.78 32.40 -4.58
C GLN A 205 22.75 32.77 -5.63
N LEU A 206 23.14 32.75 -6.91
CA LEU A 206 22.24 33.00 -8.02
C LEU A 206 21.26 31.84 -8.19
N GLU A 207 19.98 32.17 -8.07
CA GLU A 207 18.84 31.30 -8.31
C GLU A 207 18.16 31.74 -9.60
N ILE A 208 17.86 30.79 -10.49
CA ILE A 208 17.14 31.02 -11.74
C ILE A 208 15.99 30.03 -11.79
N ARG A 209 14.79 30.52 -12.10
CA ARG A 209 13.62 29.66 -12.34
C ARG A 209 12.77 30.13 -13.51
N THR A 210 12.09 29.22 -14.18
CA THR A 210 11.08 29.56 -15.20
C THR A 210 9.79 30.04 -14.53
N LEU A 211 9.04 30.90 -15.21
CA LEU A 211 7.70 31.33 -14.76
C LEU A 211 6.56 30.74 -15.60
N ASN A 212 6.90 29.92 -16.62
CA ASN A 212 5.96 29.42 -17.61
C ASN A 212 5.58 27.94 -17.43
N GLY A 213 5.84 27.32 -16.29
CA GLY A 213 5.47 25.91 -16.12
C GLY A 213 6.47 24.91 -16.68
N GLY A 214 7.19 25.31 -17.74
CA GLY A 214 8.06 24.44 -18.53
C GLY A 214 9.53 24.42 -18.12
N ASP A 215 10.29 23.61 -18.85
CA ASP A 215 11.70 23.32 -18.60
C ASP A 215 12.58 24.40 -19.22
N PHE A 216 13.81 24.54 -18.71
CA PHE A 216 14.78 25.43 -19.35
C PHE A 216 16.17 24.83 -19.40
N ARG A 217 16.92 25.30 -20.39
CA ARG A 217 18.33 24.98 -20.57
C ARG A 217 19.16 26.24 -20.54
N THR A 218 20.36 26.12 -19.98
CA THR A 218 21.37 27.17 -19.97
C THR A 218 22.67 26.63 -20.54
N VAL A 219 23.20 27.32 -21.55
CA VAL A 219 24.50 27.05 -22.15
C VAL A 219 25.47 28.17 -21.77
N PHE A 220 26.67 27.80 -21.35
CA PHE A 220 27.77 28.71 -21.03
C PHE A 220 28.78 28.68 -22.18
N ALA A 221 29.14 29.85 -22.69
CA ALA A 221 30.16 29.96 -23.73
C ALA A 221 31.06 31.18 -23.48
N GLY A 222 32.37 31.00 -23.58
CA GLY A 222 33.37 32.05 -23.47
C GLY A 222 33.29 33.10 -24.59
N GLY A 223 33.98 34.23 -24.39
CA GLY A 223 33.93 35.39 -25.29
C GLY A 223 34.39 35.21 -26.74
N GLY A 224 34.92 34.05 -27.12
CA GLY A 224 35.16 33.64 -28.50
C GLY A 224 33.96 32.99 -29.21
N GLY A 225 32.87 32.70 -28.47
CA GLY A 225 31.69 31.98 -28.95
C GLY A 225 31.87 30.46 -28.91
N VAL A 226 31.07 29.73 -29.69
CA VAL A 226 31.04 28.25 -29.85
C VAL A 226 32.32 27.61 -30.44
N GLY A 227 33.50 28.17 -30.13
CA GLY A 227 34.80 27.70 -30.55
C GLY A 227 35.91 27.90 -29.51
N ASP A 228 35.55 28.31 -28.29
CA ASP A 228 36.43 28.31 -27.13
C ASP A 228 36.63 26.87 -26.59
N THR A 229 37.52 26.69 -25.61
CA THR A 229 37.74 25.36 -25.02
C THR A 229 36.68 25.06 -23.96
N ASP A 230 36.21 23.83 -23.86
CA ASP A 230 35.22 23.43 -22.83
C ASP A 230 35.71 23.74 -21.41
N SER A 231 37.03 23.79 -21.22
CA SER A 231 37.65 24.20 -19.95
C SER A 231 37.43 25.68 -19.61
N GLU A 232 37.30 26.57 -20.59
CA GLU A 232 36.98 27.98 -20.40
C GLU A 232 35.49 28.14 -20.08
N ASP A 233 34.62 27.45 -20.83
CA ASP A 233 33.17 27.45 -20.62
C ASP A 233 32.78 26.86 -19.26
N LEU A 234 33.43 25.78 -18.84
CA LEU A 234 33.23 25.19 -17.51
C LEU A 234 33.73 26.12 -16.42
N ALA A 235 34.85 26.81 -16.65
CA ALA A 235 35.37 27.77 -15.69
C ALA A 235 34.45 29.00 -15.53
N LEU A 236 33.80 29.43 -16.61
CA LEU A 236 32.72 30.43 -16.57
C LEU A 236 31.53 29.93 -15.73
N ALA A 237 31.05 28.72 -16.00
CA ALA A 237 29.96 28.12 -15.22
C ALA A 237 30.35 27.96 -13.73
N GLU A 238 31.57 27.53 -13.43
CA GLU A 238 32.13 27.45 -12.07
C GLU A 238 32.18 28.81 -11.37
N ALA A 239 32.63 29.87 -12.07
CA ALA A 239 32.71 31.22 -11.52
C ALA A 239 31.34 31.78 -11.12
N LEU A 240 30.29 31.43 -11.88
CA LEU A 240 28.90 31.77 -11.59
C LEU A 240 28.23 30.81 -10.59
N GLY A 241 28.94 29.77 -10.16
CA GLY A 241 28.49 28.77 -9.19
C GLY A 241 27.72 27.59 -9.77
N PHE A 242 27.58 27.50 -11.08
CA PHE A 242 26.92 26.40 -11.78
C PHE A 242 27.86 25.26 -12.14
N GLY A 243 29.16 25.33 -11.83
CA GLY A 243 30.10 24.25 -12.14
C GLY A 243 29.73 22.87 -11.56
N GLY A 244 28.91 22.82 -10.50
CA GLY A 244 28.35 21.58 -9.95
C GLY A 244 27.26 20.94 -10.82
N VAL A 245 26.56 21.74 -11.63
CA VAL A 245 25.43 21.31 -12.47
C VAL A 245 25.74 21.37 -13.97
N ALA A 246 26.59 22.29 -14.42
CA ALA A 246 27.01 22.39 -15.80
C ALA A 246 28.04 21.29 -16.13
N ARG A 247 27.88 20.62 -17.27
CA ARG A 247 28.73 19.49 -17.71
C ARG A 247 29.15 19.63 -19.17
N SER A 248 30.28 19.02 -19.51
CA SER A 248 30.78 18.87 -20.89
C SER A 248 30.54 17.46 -21.43
N ALA A 249 30.51 17.35 -22.74
CA ALA A 249 30.72 16.11 -23.47
C ALA A 249 32.22 15.91 -23.81
N GLY A 250 32.74 14.68 -23.72
CA GLY A 250 34.04 14.32 -24.30
C GLY A 250 35.31 15.02 -23.75
N ASP A 251 36.45 14.79 -24.43
CA ASP A 251 37.81 15.21 -24.02
C ASP A 251 37.98 16.73 -23.97
N GLN A 252 38.01 17.29 -22.75
CA GLN A 252 38.18 18.71 -22.39
C GLN A 252 39.50 19.37 -22.85
N SER A 253 40.25 18.74 -23.75
CA SER A 253 41.61 19.13 -24.15
C SER A 253 41.73 19.63 -25.60
N THR A 254 40.69 19.57 -26.44
CA THR A 254 40.76 19.97 -27.85
C THR A 254 39.71 21.00 -28.22
N ALA A 255 40.10 22.05 -28.94
CA ALA A 255 39.17 23.01 -29.54
C ALA A 255 38.25 22.28 -30.53
N GLY A 256 36.96 22.16 -30.18
CA GLY A 256 36.01 21.32 -30.90
C GLY A 256 34.69 21.14 -30.13
N ASP A 257 34.04 22.26 -29.82
CA ASP A 257 32.64 22.49 -29.42
C ASP A 257 31.85 21.29 -28.88
N THR A 258 32.04 21.00 -27.59
CA THR A 258 31.02 20.38 -26.76
C THR A 258 30.50 21.43 -25.77
N SER A 259 29.26 21.87 -25.97
CA SER A 259 28.67 22.92 -25.16
C SER A 259 28.61 22.55 -23.67
N ILE A 260 29.03 23.47 -22.80
CA ILE A 260 28.86 23.35 -21.36
C ILE A 260 27.46 23.81 -20.97
N GLU A 261 26.66 22.90 -20.46
CA GLU A 261 25.24 23.17 -20.23
C GLU A 261 24.63 22.36 -19.08
N PHE A 262 23.42 22.76 -18.74
CA PHE A 262 22.49 21.94 -17.97
C PHE A 262 21.06 22.24 -18.43
N SER A 263 20.19 21.26 -18.25
CA SER A 263 18.74 21.43 -18.36
C SER A 263 18.14 21.31 -16.97
N THR A 264 17.04 21.99 -16.75
CA THR A 264 16.26 21.92 -15.51
C THR A 264 14.83 21.65 -15.89
N VAL A 265 14.26 20.60 -15.31
CA VAL A 265 12.88 20.23 -15.54
C VAL A 265 12.01 20.69 -14.38
N ALA A 266 10.80 21.13 -14.70
CA ALA A 266 9.78 21.43 -13.71
C ALA A 266 9.16 20.13 -13.16
N ASP A 267 9.15 19.09 -14.00
CA ASP A 267 8.51 17.82 -13.73
C ASP A 267 9.26 16.95 -12.72
N VAL A 268 8.47 16.05 -12.11
CA VAL A 268 8.93 15.13 -11.06
C VAL A 268 9.62 13.89 -11.63
N ARG A 269 9.25 13.52 -12.85
CA ARG A 269 9.75 12.38 -13.59
C ARG A 269 10.22 12.86 -14.95
N LEU A 270 11.23 12.21 -15.49
CA LEU A 270 11.59 12.42 -16.88
C LEU A 270 10.65 11.56 -17.72
N THR A 271 9.95 12.18 -18.66
CA THR A 271 9.10 11.49 -19.65
C THR A 271 9.66 11.67 -21.06
N SER A 272 9.70 10.58 -21.83
CA SER A 272 10.24 10.62 -23.18
C SER A 272 9.21 11.28 -24.11
N PHE A 273 9.62 11.56 -25.34
CA PHE A 273 8.65 11.73 -26.42
C PHE A 273 7.73 10.51 -26.48
N ASN A 274 6.52 10.71 -27.02
CA ASN A 274 5.71 9.59 -27.46
C ASN A 274 6.51 8.81 -28.50
N LEU A 275 6.80 7.54 -28.21
CA LEU A 275 7.63 6.72 -29.06
C LEU A 275 6.76 5.98 -30.08
N PHE A 276 7.23 5.98 -31.32
CA PHE A 276 6.59 5.32 -32.45
C PHE A 276 7.54 4.33 -33.12
N THR A 277 6.98 3.36 -33.82
CA THR A 277 7.68 2.53 -34.80
C THR A 277 6.99 2.64 -36.15
N GLN A 278 7.74 2.39 -37.22
CA GLN A 278 7.19 2.44 -38.58
C GLN A 278 6.79 1.04 -39.04
N ASP A 279 5.57 0.90 -39.54
CA ASP A 279 5.11 -0.37 -40.10
C ASP A 279 5.67 -0.65 -41.50
N GLY A 280 5.36 -1.82 -42.08
CA GLY A 280 5.81 -2.19 -43.41
C GLY A 280 5.24 -1.33 -44.56
N ALA A 281 4.24 -0.49 -44.29
CA ALA A 281 3.65 0.46 -45.23
C ALA A 281 4.21 1.89 -45.08
N GLY A 282 4.94 2.17 -44.01
CA GLY A 282 5.52 3.48 -43.71
C GLY A 282 4.72 4.31 -42.71
N ASP A 283 3.64 3.76 -42.13
CA ASP A 283 2.80 4.48 -41.17
C ASP A 283 3.37 4.35 -39.76
N LEU A 284 3.38 5.45 -38.99
CA LEU A 284 3.77 5.45 -37.59
C LEU A 284 2.71 4.75 -36.73
N GLN A 285 3.15 3.82 -35.90
CA GLN A 285 2.37 3.14 -34.87
C GLN A 285 3.00 3.41 -33.52
N GLN A 286 2.20 3.50 -32.47
CA GLN A 286 2.73 3.67 -31.12
C GLN A 286 3.63 2.48 -30.77
N ALA A 287 4.82 2.76 -30.25
CA ALA A 287 5.78 1.73 -29.88
C ALA A 287 5.23 0.87 -28.74
N VAL A 288 5.69 -0.38 -28.67
CA VAL A 288 5.40 -1.30 -27.58
C VAL A 288 6.69 -1.84 -26.97
N ARG A 289 6.59 -2.39 -25.76
CA ARG A 289 7.72 -2.95 -24.99
C ARG A 289 8.61 -3.95 -25.75
N SER A 290 8.07 -4.66 -26.74
CA SER A 290 8.81 -5.64 -27.55
C SER A 290 9.57 -5.05 -28.74
N ASP A 291 9.35 -3.79 -29.07
CA ASP A 291 10.02 -3.14 -30.20
C ASP A 291 11.49 -2.86 -29.86
N THR A 292 12.35 -2.92 -30.88
CA THR A 292 13.80 -2.69 -30.72
C THR A 292 14.11 -1.20 -30.71
N ILE A 293 15.04 -0.80 -29.85
CA ILE A 293 15.36 0.61 -29.58
C ILE A 293 15.79 1.34 -30.86
N ASP A 294 16.54 0.67 -31.75
CA ASP A 294 17.02 1.20 -33.03
C ASP A 294 15.91 1.52 -34.06
N THR A 295 14.65 1.18 -33.77
CA THR A 295 13.50 1.46 -34.63
C THR A 295 12.62 2.60 -34.13
N LEU A 296 12.91 3.12 -32.94
CA LEU A 296 12.10 4.13 -32.26
C LEU A 296 12.19 5.48 -32.95
N ARG A 297 11.03 6.13 -33.04
CA ARG A 297 10.82 7.40 -33.72
C ARG A 297 9.96 8.35 -32.87
N ASP A 298 10.07 9.65 -33.10
CA ASP A 298 9.14 10.63 -32.55
C ASP A 298 7.88 10.80 -33.42
N ALA A 299 7.01 11.74 -33.04
CA ALA A 299 5.78 12.06 -33.76
C ALA A 299 6.02 12.68 -35.16
N ASP A 300 7.21 13.23 -35.41
CA ASP A 300 7.63 13.86 -36.66
C ASP A 300 8.39 12.90 -37.59
N ASP A 301 8.45 11.60 -37.26
CA ASP A 301 9.16 10.54 -38.00
C ASP A 301 10.70 10.68 -37.98
N ASN A 302 11.25 11.37 -36.99
CA ASN A 302 12.71 11.40 -36.78
C ASN A 302 13.15 10.12 -36.05
N LEU A 303 14.28 9.55 -36.47
CA LEU A 303 14.86 8.38 -35.83
C LEU A 303 15.55 8.79 -34.52
N LEU A 304 15.14 8.17 -33.41
CA LEU A 304 15.63 8.50 -32.08
C LEU A 304 16.92 7.77 -31.71
N PHE A 305 17.09 6.56 -32.26
CA PHE A 305 18.27 5.74 -32.05
C PHE A 305 18.88 5.26 -33.37
N GLY A 306 20.15 5.56 -33.59
CA GLY A 306 20.85 5.24 -34.82
C GLY A 306 22.28 4.78 -34.57
N GLY A 307 22.79 3.89 -35.42
CA GLY A 307 24.19 3.44 -35.36
C GLY A 307 24.48 2.36 -34.32
N ILE A 308 23.46 1.74 -33.72
CA ILE A 308 23.62 0.63 -32.76
C ILE A 308 24.04 -0.65 -33.51
N ASP A 309 25.31 -1.02 -33.45
CA ASP A 309 25.86 -2.20 -34.13
C ASP A 309 26.93 -2.99 -33.34
N ALA A 310 27.30 -2.54 -32.15
CA ALA A 310 28.35 -3.13 -31.35
C ALA A 310 28.00 -3.15 -29.85
N ALA A 311 28.59 -4.10 -29.11
CA ALA A 311 28.43 -4.19 -27.66
C ALA A 311 29.09 -3.02 -26.88
N ALA A 312 29.75 -2.08 -27.56
CA ALA A 312 30.27 -0.85 -26.97
C ALA A 312 29.25 0.30 -27.03
N ASP A 313 28.12 0.10 -27.72
CA ASP A 313 27.06 1.09 -27.86
C ASP A 313 26.21 1.05 -26.60
N THR A 314 26.40 2.07 -25.75
CA THR A 314 25.74 2.17 -24.45
C THR A 314 25.03 3.49 -24.28
N TYR A 315 23.94 3.44 -23.51
CA TYR A 315 23.25 4.60 -22.97
C TYR A 315 23.60 4.70 -21.49
N ARG A 316 24.22 5.80 -21.08
CA ARG A 316 24.76 5.95 -19.74
C ARG A 316 23.84 6.80 -18.89
N ILE A 317 23.63 6.37 -17.66
CA ILE A 317 22.87 7.12 -16.66
C ILE A 317 23.74 7.30 -15.42
N SER A 318 23.72 8.49 -14.82
CA SER A 318 24.26 8.69 -13.47
C SER A 318 23.35 9.60 -12.67
N ILE A 319 23.35 9.44 -11.35
CA ILE A 319 22.52 10.23 -10.43
C ILE A 319 23.43 11.21 -9.67
N ASN A 320 23.07 12.49 -9.64
CA ASN A 320 23.80 13.55 -8.94
C ASN A 320 25.30 13.65 -9.30
N GLY A 321 25.68 13.29 -10.53
CA GLY A 321 27.08 13.22 -10.94
C GLY A 321 27.89 12.14 -10.23
N GLY A 322 27.21 11.09 -9.75
CA GLY A 322 27.80 9.91 -9.14
C GLY A 322 28.45 8.96 -10.16
N THR A 323 28.39 7.66 -9.87
CA THR A 323 28.99 6.65 -10.76
C THR A 323 28.15 6.50 -12.02
N ASN A 324 28.82 6.54 -13.17
CA ASN A 324 28.22 6.27 -14.46
C ASN A 324 27.84 4.78 -14.60
N VAL A 325 26.59 4.51 -14.95
CA VAL A 325 26.06 3.17 -15.22
C VAL A 325 25.77 3.06 -16.72
N ASP A 326 26.41 2.10 -17.37
CA ASP A 326 26.21 1.84 -18.79
C ASP A 326 25.02 0.88 -18.96
N ILE A 327 24.01 1.30 -19.70
CA ILE A 327 22.89 0.49 -20.18
C ILE A 327 23.23 0.02 -21.58
N ASP A 328 23.35 -1.28 -21.77
CA ASP A 328 23.74 -1.84 -23.06
C ASP A 328 22.58 -1.66 -24.06
N LEU A 329 22.88 -1.14 -25.24
CA LEU A 329 21.92 -0.98 -26.35
C LEU A 329 21.96 -2.14 -27.35
N TYR A 330 22.99 -2.99 -27.27
CA TYR A 330 23.20 -4.12 -28.17
C TYR A 330 23.60 -5.39 -27.43
N ASP A 331 22.92 -6.51 -27.69
CA ASP A 331 23.13 -7.78 -26.97
C ASP A 331 24.29 -8.64 -27.51
N GLY A 332 24.99 -8.14 -28.54
CA GLY A 332 26.04 -8.86 -29.27
C GLY A 332 25.57 -9.48 -30.59
N ALA A 333 24.26 -9.50 -30.87
CA ALA A 333 23.68 -9.97 -32.12
C ALA A 333 22.59 -9.04 -32.69
N THR A 334 21.80 -8.39 -31.83
CA THR A 334 20.72 -7.47 -32.17
C THR A 334 20.61 -6.31 -31.17
N PRO A 335 20.08 -5.16 -31.60
CA PRO A 335 19.70 -4.10 -30.67
C PRO A 335 18.69 -4.58 -29.62
N HIS A 336 18.81 -4.07 -28.40
CA HIS A 336 17.91 -4.38 -27.30
C HIS A 336 16.50 -3.84 -27.55
N THR A 337 15.51 -4.44 -26.89
CA THR A 337 14.12 -3.94 -26.88
C THR A 337 13.91 -2.89 -25.81
N VAL A 338 12.82 -2.12 -25.93
CA VAL A 338 12.37 -1.17 -24.90
C VAL A 338 12.26 -1.85 -23.53
N GLN A 339 11.67 -3.05 -23.46
CA GLN A 339 11.61 -3.81 -22.20
C GLN A 339 13.00 -4.14 -21.64
N SER A 340 13.92 -4.56 -22.51
CA SER A 340 15.28 -4.91 -22.07
C SER A 340 16.06 -3.69 -21.56
N PHE A 341 15.76 -2.49 -22.06
CA PHE A 341 16.31 -1.24 -21.54
C PHE A 341 15.78 -0.93 -20.14
N ILE A 342 14.46 -1.02 -19.95
CA ILE A 342 13.81 -0.80 -18.66
C ILE A 342 14.30 -1.81 -17.61
N ASP A 343 14.37 -3.08 -17.99
CA ASP A 343 14.82 -4.15 -17.10
C ASP A 343 16.27 -3.94 -16.66
N GLN A 344 17.15 -3.46 -17.54
CA GLN A 344 18.54 -3.16 -17.18
C GLN A 344 18.63 -2.04 -16.14
N ILE A 345 17.87 -0.95 -16.29
CA ILE A 345 17.85 0.14 -15.31
C ILE A 345 17.32 -0.35 -13.96
N ASN A 346 16.19 -1.07 -13.97
CA ASN A 346 15.55 -1.54 -12.74
C ASN A 346 16.31 -2.68 -12.04
N ALA A 347 17.14 -3.43 -12.76
CA ALA A 347 17.96 -4.49 -12.20
C ALA A 347 19.32 -3.99 -11.69
N ASP A 348 19.76 -2.80 -12.10
CA ASP A 348 21.02 -2.23 -11.64
C ASP A 348 20.91 -1.77 -10.19
N GLY A 349 21.75 -2.33 -9.31
CA GLY A 349 21.71 -2.05 -7.88
C GLY A 349 22.12 -0.62 -7.49
N THR A 350 22.70 0.16 -8.41
CA THR A 350 23.05 1.57 -8.15
C THR A 350 22.01 2.54 -8.69
N LEU A 351 21.30 2.22 -9.77
CA LEU A 351 20.18 3.03 -10.27
C LEU A 351 18.88 2.74 -9.51
N SER A 352 18.57 1.46 -9.27
CA SER A 352 17.32 1.00 -8.63
C SER A 352 17.12 1.44 -7.18
N GLU A 353 18.13 2.04 -6.54
CA GLU A 353 18.01 2.70 -5.23
C GLU A 353 17.48 4.14 -5.36
N PHE A 354 17.63 4.77 -6.52
CA PHE A 354 17.36 6.19 -6.75
C PHE A 354 16.27 6.45 -7.79
N ILE A 355 16.20 5.64 -8.85
CA ILE A 355 15.24 5.78 -9.93
C ILE A 355 14.57 4.44 -10.26
N ARG A 356 13.36 4.52 -10.80
CA ARG A 356 12.61 3.42 -11.42
C ARG A 356 12.34 3.79 -12.87
N ALA A 357 12.65 2.88 -13.79
CA ALA A 357 12.26 3.00 -15.19
C ALA A 357 10.92 2.29 -15.42
N ASP A 358 10.05 2.87 -16.24
CA ASP A 358 8.86 2.19 -16.75
C ASP A 358 8.54 2.61 -18.19
N PHE A 359 7.54 1.96 -18.79
CA PHE A 359 6.98 2.31 -20.08
C PHE A 359 5.45 2.34 -20.03
N ASP A 360 4.89 3.50 -20.35
CA ASP A 360 3.44 3.65 -20.45
C ASP A 360 2.98 3.11 -21.81
N ASP A 361 2.32 1.96 -21.81
CA ASP A 361 1.78 1.32 -23.02
C ASP A 361 0.62 2.12 -23.68
N ALA A 362 0.03 3.10 -22.99
CA ALA A 362 -1.04 3.94 -23.52
C ALA A 362 -0.50 5.20 -24.25
N THR A 363 0.58 5.78 -23.74
CA THR A 363 1.23 6.96 -24.37
C THR A 363 2.44 6.59 -25.23
N GLY A 364 3.01 5.40 -25.03
CA GLY A 364 4.22 4.94 -25.70
C GLY A 364 5.47 5.63 -25.17
N GLN A 365 5.47 6.06 -23.91
CA GLN A 365 6.59 6.82 -23.32
C GLN A 365 7.42 5.95 -22.39
N VAL A 366 8.73 6.11 -22.43
CA VAL A 366 9.62 5.67 -21.36
C VAL A 366 9.59 6.72 -20.26
N ILE A 367 9.59 6.28 -19.01
CA ILE A 367 9.54 7.13 -17.83
C ILE A 367 10.74 6.78 -16.95
N LEU A 368 11.50 7.80 -16.53
CA LEU A 368 12.46 7.67 -15.44
C LEU A 368 11.94 8.44 -14.23
N GLU A 369 11.54 7.69 -13.22
CA GLU A 369 10.95 8.21 -12.01
C GLU A 369 11.96 8.20 -10.87
N PRO A 370 12.33 9.35 -10.30
CA PRO A 370 13.00 9.40 -9.01
C PRO A 370 12.14 8.66 -7.96
N ILE A 371 12.76 7.79 -7.18
CA ILE A 371 12.13 7.07 -6.06
C ILE A 371 12.82 7.37 -4.73
N SER A 372 13.84 8.22 -4.75
CA SER A 372 14.58 8.69 -3.59
C SER A 372 14.61 10.21 -3.55
N ALA A 373 14.41 10.77 -2.36
CA ALA A 373 14.49 12.21 -2.14
C ALA A 373 15.92 12.77 -2.32
N GLU A 374 16.92 11.90 -2.42
CA GLU A 374 18.30 12.30 -2.69
C GLU A 374 18.54 12.66 -4.16
N VAL A 375 17.62 12.34 -5.08
CA VAL A 375 17.79 12.65 -6.51
C VAL A 375 17.55 14.14 -6.76
N GLU A 376 18.64 14.86 -7.05
CA GLU A 376 18.62 16.27 -7.46
C GLU A 376 18.83 16.40 -8.98
N SER A 377 19.54 15.44 -9.59
CA SER A 377 19.77 15.42 -11.02
C SER A 377 20.01 14.04 -11.60
N ILE A 378 19.63 13.88 -12.86
CA ILE A 378 19.88 12.70 -13.67
C ILE A 378 20.75 13.11 -14.84
N GLN A 379 21.92 12.49 -14.96
CA GLN A 379 22.81 12.67 -16.10
C GLN A 379 22.56 11.57 -17.09
N ILE A 380 22.44 11.96 -18.34
CA ILE A 380 22.24 11.08 -19.47
C ILE A 380 23.42 11.27 -20.40
N SER A 381 24.00 10.16 -20.87
CA SER A 381 25.07 10.23 -21.88
C SER A 381 24.93 9.15 -22.94
N ALA A 382 25.33 9.47 -24.17
CA ALA A 382 25.41 8.53 -25.27
C ALA A 382 26.79 8.59 -25.93
N ALA A 383 27.27 7.44 -26.43
CA ALA A 383 28.53 7.39 -27.16
C ALA A 383 28.41 8.14 -28.50
N ASP A 384 29.49 8.81 -28.95
CA ASP A 384 29.51 9.62 -30.18
C ASP A 384 29.08 8.87 -31.45
N THR A 385 29.35 7.56 -31.54
CA THR A 385 28.99 6.76 -32.72
C THR A 385 27.52 6.39 -32.79
N VAL A 386 26.76 6.67 -31.72
CA VAL A 386 25.37 6.27 -31.55
C VAL A 386 24.51 7.51 -31.35
N THR A 387 23.49 7.68 -32.19
CA THR A 387 22.42 8.63 -31.87
C THR A 387 21.52 7.97 -30.83
N ALA A 388 21.25 8.65 -29.72
CA ALA A 388 20.33 8.18 -28.69
C ALA A 388 19.66 9.37 -28.01
N ASN A 389 18.41 9.66 -28.40
CA ASN A 389 17.64 10.78 -27.87
C ASN A 389 16.22 10.31 -27.52
N PHE A 390 15.91 10.22 -26.22
CA PHE A 390 14.54 9.92 -25.78
C PHE A 390 13.68 11.18 -25.60
N GLY A 391 14.25 12.38 -25.57
CA GLY A 391 13.51 13.61 -25.29
C GLY A 391 13.46 14.02 -23.82
N PHE A 392 13.97 13.21 -22.88
CA PHE A 392 14.26 13.67 -21.50
C PHE A 392 15.36 14.75 -21.46
N GLY A 393 16.18 14.76 -22.52
CA GLY A 393 17.44 15.45 -22.76
C GLY A 393 18.15 14.85 -23.99
N LEU A 394 19.06 15.63 -24.56
CA LEU A 394 19.78 15.65 -25.84
C LEU A 394 18.92 16.12 -27.02
N THR A 395 18.34 17.33 -26.93
CA THR A 395 17.69 17.99 -28.08
C THR A 395 18.69 18.34 -29.19
N ASP A 396 18.29 18.03 -30.44
CA ASP A 396 18.97 18.34 -31.70
C ASP A 396 20.47 18.02 -31.79
N SER A 397 20.79 16.73 -32.03
CA SER A 397 22.00 16.47 -32.82
C SER A 397 21.76 16.92 -34.26
N PRO A 398 22.41 18.02 -34.67
CA PRO A 398 23.21 17.89 -35.85
C PRO A 398 24.59 18.48 -35.56
N ASN A 399 25.34 17.86 -34.65
CA ASN A 399 26.79 18.02 -34.68
C ASN A 399 27.50 16.81 -34.07
N ALA A 400 27.39 15.68 -34.78
CA ALA A 400 28.46 14.69 -34.89
C ALA A 400 29.74 15.26 -35.55
N ALA A 401 30.06 16.54 -35.29
CA ALA A 401 31.09 17.31 -35.97
C ALA A 401 32.10 17.90 -34.97
N GLY A 402 32.47 17.14 -33.95
CA GLY A 402 33.47 17.58 -32.97
C GLY A 402 34.16 16.43 -32.24
N LEU A 403 33.38 15.43 -31.86
CA LEU A 403 33.88 14.20 -31.26
C LEU A 403 34.50 13.31 -32.36
N THR A 404 35.75 12.89 -32.16
CA THR A 404 36.48 12.08 -33.16
C THR A 404 37.25 10.93 -32.50
N GLY A 405 37.14 10.78 -31.18
CA GLY A 405 37.79 9.76 -30.37
C GLY A 405 36.85 8.60 -30.03
N ALA A 406 37.37 7.38 -30.11
CA ALA A 406 36.67 6.23 -29.56
C ALA A 406 36.57 6.36 -28.03
N GLY A 407 35.34 6.41 -27.50
CA GLY A 407 35.07 6.61 -26.08
C GLY A 407 34.61 8.02 -25.68
N ASP A 408 34.35 8.89 -26.65
CA ASP A 408 33.73 10.19 -26.42
C ASP A 408 32.21 10.02 -26.17
N TYR A 409 31.68 10.74 -25.17
CA TYR A 409 30.27 10.71 -24.81
C TYR A 409 29.68 12.11 -24.84
N PHE A 410 28.51 12.27 -25.46
CA PHE A 410 27.67 13.45 -25.26
C PHE A 410 26.92 13.31 -23.94
N THR A 411 27.01 14.29 -23.04
CA THR A 411 26.44 14.23 -21.68
C THR A 411 25.58 15.44 -21.42
N GLU A 412 24.35 15.22 -21.00
CA GLU A 412 23.48 16.27 -20.45
C GLU A 412 23.18 15.98 -19.00
N ASN A 413 23.18 17.03 -18.19
CA ASN A 413 22.77 16.97 -16.81
C ASN A 413 21.40 17.63 -16.66
N ILE A 414 20.42 16.84 -16.24
CA ILE A 414 19.04 17.27 -16.08
C ILE A 414 18.78 17.42 -14.59
N GLN A 415 18.65 18.67 -14.14
CA GLN A 415 18.24 19.02 -12.79
C GLN A 415 16.74 18.72 -12.64
N ILE A 416 16.39 17.95 -11.63
CA ILE A 416 14.99 17.63 -11.34
C ILE A 416 14.43 18.70 -10.39
N GLY A 417 13.17 19.09 -10.60
CA GLY A 417 12.50 20.09 -9.78
C GLY A 417 12.59 19.80 -8.28
N SER A 418 12.81 20.83 -7.46
CA SER A 418 13.03 20.69 -6.00
C SER A 418 11.89 20.04 -5.20
N ALA A 419 10.67 19.93 -5.76
CA ALA A 419 9.54 19.23 -5.15
C ALA A 419 9.42 17.76 -5.57
N ALA A 420 10.11 17.36 -6.64
CA ALA A 420 10.02 16.04 -7.24
C ALA A 420 10.42 14.92 -6.29
N ALA A 421 11.59 15.07 -5.67
CA ALA A 421 12.14 14.20 -4.65
C ALA A 421 11.12 13.90 -3.52
N ILE A 422 10.42 14.94 -3.06
CA ILE A 422 9.45 14.84 -1.96
C ILE A 422 8.15 14.19 -2.45
N LEU A 423 7.69 14.51 -3.67
CA LEU A 423 6.47 13.94 -4.25
C LEU A 423 6.64 12.45 -4.55
N ALA A 424 7.80 12.05 -5.07
CA ALA A 424 8.19 10.66 -5.24
C ALA A 424 8.22 9.88 -3.93
N GLU A 425 8.76 10.49 -2.86
CA GLU A 425 8.73 9.89 -1.52
C GLU A 425 7.29 9.62 -1.06
N TYR A 426 6.40 10.62 -1.19
CA TYR A 426 4.99 10.44 -0.82
C TYR A 426 4.26 9.42 -1.70
N GLU A 427 4.57 9.36 -2.99
CA GLU A 427 4.00 8.34 -3.88
C GLU A 427 4.43 6.93 -3.45
N GLY A 428 5.74 6.76 -3.17
CA GLY A 428 6.30 5.53 -2.64
C GLY A 428 5.66 5.12 -1.30
N GLU A 429 5.48 6.06 -0.38
CA GLU A 429 4.80 5.83 0.90
C GLU A 429 3.34 5.40 0.69
N PHE A 430 2.61 6.06 -0.21
CA PHE A 430 1.22 5.72 -0.52
C PHE A 430 1.09 4.32 -1.10
N ASN A 431 1.95 3.97 -2.07
CA ASN A 431 1.96 2.65 -2.69
C ASN A 431 2.42 1.55 -1.72
N ASN A 432 3.31 1.87 -0.78
CA ASN A 432 3.63 0.98 0.34
C ASN A 432 2.41 0.73 1.23
N ILE A 433 1.66 1.78 1.59
CA ILE A 433 0.42 1.64 2.38
C ILE A 433 -0.61 0.77 1.64
N ARG A 434 -0.78 0.95 0.33
CA ARG A 434 -1.64 0.07 -0.51
C ARG A 434 -1.20 -1.39 -0.43
N THR A 435 0.10 -1.64 -0.47
CA THR A 435 0.66 -2.98 -0.31
C THR A 435 0.34 -3.54 1.07
N GLN A 436 0.56 -2.79 2.14
CA GLN A 436 0.24 -3.20 3.51
C GLN A 436 -1.25 -3.48 3.72
N ILE A 437 -2.15 -2.69 3.12
CA ILE A 437 -3.59 -2.93 3.10
C ILE A 437 -3.89 -4.30 2.49
N THR A 438 -3.29 -4.57 1.32
CA THR A 438 -3.49 -5.84 0.61
C THR A 438 -2.94 -7.02 1.40
N GLU A 439 -1.77 -6.88 2.02
CA GLU A 439 -1.14 -7.91 2.85
C GLU A 439 -1.96 -8.22 4.10
N LEU A 440 -2.44 -7.20 4.83
CA LEU A 440 -3.27 -7.36 6.03
C LEU A 440 -4.53 -8.21 5.75
N VAL A 441 -5.11 -8.04 4.57
CA VAL A 441 -6.30 -8.77 4.13
C VAL A 441 -5.94 -10.16 3.60
N SER A 442 -4.93 -10.25 2.73
CA SER A 442 -4.64 -11.47 1.96
C SER A 442 -3.82 -12.51 2.71
N ASN A 443 -2.96 -12.09 3.66
CA ASN A 443 -2.08 -12.99 4.41
C ASN A 443 -2.79 -13.75 5.55
N GLY A 444 -4.09 -13.51 5.73
CA GLY A 444 -4.90 -14.21 6.73
C GLY A 444 -4.76 -13.67 8.15
N ASP A 445 -4.05 -12.55 8.35
CA ASP A 445 -3.90 -11.87 9.65
C ASP A 445 -5.24 -11.43 10.25
N THR A 446 -6.20 -11.15 9.37
CA THR A 446 -7.59 -10.76 9.69
C THR A 446 -8.54 -11.95 9.77
N GLY A 447 -8.08 -13.16 9.41
CA GLY A 447 -8.87 -14.37 9.42
C GLY A 447 -8.89 -15.07 10.77
N TYR A 448 -10.02 -15.70 11.10
CA TYR A 448 -10.13 -16.57 12.28
C TYR A 448 -10.54 -17.98 11.87
N ARG A 449 -9.68 -18.96 12.16
CA ARG A 449 -9.90 -20.38 11.87
C ARG A 449 -10.24 -20.70 10.41
N GLY A 450 -9.69 -19.91 9.48
CA GLY A 450 -9.88 -20.10 8.04
C GLY A 450 -11.11 -19.42 7.45
N THR A 451 -11.76 -18.51 8.19
CA THR A 451 -12.76 -17.59 7.64
C THR A 451 -12.22 -16.16 7.75
N ASN A 452 -12.18 -15.45 6.64
CA ASN A 452 -11.78 -14.05 6.57
C ASN A 452 -12.85 -13.19 5.89
N LEU A 453 -13.64 -12.49 6.71
CA LEU A 453 -14.72 -11.60 6.25
C LEU A 453 -14.21 -10.38 5.46
N LEU A 454 -12.92 -10.04 5.56
CA LEU A 454 -12.30 -8.93 4.84
C LEU A 454 -11.69 -9.37 3.50
N ASN A 455 -11.63 -10.67 3.24
CA ASN A 455 -11.14 -11.24 1.99
C ASN A 455 -12.24 -11.98 1.22
N GLY A 456 -13.50 -11.59 1.43
CA GLY A 456 -14.66 -12.11 0.70
C GLY A 456 -15.25 -13.43 1.21
N ASP A 457 -14.80 -13.98 2.35
CA ASP A 457 -15.48 -15.15 2.94
C ASP A 457 -16.76 -14.74 3.68
N ASP A 458 -17.80 -15.58 3.61
CA ASP A 458 -19.03 -15.40 4.37
C ASP A 458 -19.05 -16.23 5.66
N LEU A 459 -19.71 -15.72 6.70
CA LEU A 459 -19.95 -16.44 7.95
C LEU A 459 -21.45 -16.72 8.15
N THR A 460 -21.84 -17.99 8.09
CA THR A 460 -23.21 -18.40 8.43
C THR A 460 -23.32 -18.85 9.90
N SER A 461 -24.12 -18.12 10.68
CA SER A 461 -24.45 -18.41 12.07
C SER A 461 -25.82 -19.05 12.20
N PHE A 462 -25.89 -20.26 12.79
CA PHE A 462 -27.16 -20.96 13.05
C PHE A 462 -27.62 -20.72 14.48
N PHE A 463 -28.92 -20.50 14.66
CA PHE A 463 -29.53 -20.19 15.97
C PHE A 463 -30.44 -21.29 16.50
N ASN A 464 -30.57 -22.42 15.78
CA ASN A 464 -31.33 -23.58 16.25
C ASN A 464 -30.73 -24.91 15.78
N GLU A 465 -31.12 -25.98 16.48
CA GLU A 465 -30.66 -27.36 16.25
C GLU A 465 -31.01 -27.90 14.85
N PHE A 466 -32.08 -27.38 14.24
CA PHE A 466 -32.54 -27.78 12.90
C PHE A 466 -31.94 -26.96 11.76
N ARG A 467 -31.09 -25.96 12.07
CA ARG A 467 -30.45 -25.07 11.08
C ARG A 467 -31.44 -24.33 10.18
N THR A 468 -32.66 -24.08 10.65
CA THR A 468 -33.70 -23.33 9.92
C THR A 468 -33.72 -21.85 10.27
N SER A 469 -33.04 -21.46 11.35
CA SER A 469 -32.85 -20.07 11.75
C SER A 469 -31.37 -19.74 11.68
N SER A 470 -31.00 -18.75 10.85
CA SER A 470 -29.61 -18.35 10.67
C SER A 470 -29.47 -16.86 10.33
N LEU A 471 -28.24 -16.36 10.44
CA LEU A 471 -27.76 -15.08 9.93
C LEU A 471 -26.51 -15.35 9.10
N THR A 472 -26.43 -14.77 7.92
CA THR A 472 -25.19 -14.76 7.13
C THR A 472 -24.60 -13.36 7.23
N THR A 473 -23.41 -13.27 7.80
CA THR A 473 -22.57 -12.08 7.73
C THR A 473 -21.77 -12.19 6.43
N GLU A 474 -22.11 -11.33 5.48
CA GLU A 474 -21.46 -11.31 4.16
C GLU A 474 -20.06 -10.71 4.28
N GLY A 475 -19.09 -11.31 3.61
CA GLY A 475 -17.73 -10.79 3.49
C GLY A 475 -17.60 -9.81 2.33
N VAL A 476 -16.59 -8.95 2.40
CA VAL A 476 -16.18 -8.04 1.32
C VAL A 476 -14.68 -8.21 1.10
N THR A 477 -14.18 -8.01 -0.11
CA THR A 477 -12.73 -8.00 -0.38
C THR A 477 -12.18 -6.58 -0.23
N PHE A 478 -11.37 -6.34 0.80
CA PHE A 478 -10.78 -5.04 1.09
C PHE A 478 -9.26 -4.97 0.82
N THR A 479 -8.79 -5.66 -0.21
CA THR A 479 -7.47 -5.38 -0.80
C THR A 479 -7.44 -3.95 -1.35
N ALA A 480 -6.26 -3.40 -1.68
CA ALA A 480 -6.18 -2.06 -2.26
C ALA A 480 -7.08 -1.92 -3.50
N ASP A 481 -7.03 -2.88 -4.42
CA ASP A 481 -7.91 -2.93 -5.59
C ASP A 481 -9.39 -3.12 -5.20
N GLY A 482 -9.68 -3.94 -4.19
CA GLY A 482 -11.05 -4.17 -3.70
C GLY A 482 -11.68 -2.93 -3.04
N LEU A 483 -10.85 -2.04 -2.50
CA LEU A 483 -11.24 -0.72 -2.00
C LEU A 483 -11.29 0.35 -3.10
N GLY A 484 -10.84 0.03 -4.31
CA GLY A 484 -10.76 0.97 -5.42
C GLY A 484 -9.63 1.97 -5.30
N LEU A 485 -8.52 1.61 -4.63
CA LEU A 485 -7.31 2.43 -4.55
C LEU A 485 -6.38 2.06 -5.70
N SER A 486 -6.23 2.92 -6.70
CA SER A 486 -5.27 2.74 -7.80
C SER A 486 -3.84 2.97 -7.34
N GLU A 487 -2.86 2.56 -8.16
CA GLU A 487 -1.48 3.01 -7.94
C GLU A 487 -1.44 4.53 -7.98
N ALA A 488 -0.74 5.11 -7.00
CA ALA A 488 -0.61 6.55 -6.91
C ALA A 488 0.27 7.05 -8.05
N ASP A 489 -0.17 8.16 -8.64
CA ASP A 489 0.62 9.01 -9.50
C ASP A 489 0.51 10.43 -8.93
N PHE A 490 1.55 10.91 -8.28
CA PHE A 490 1.58 12.24 -7.65
C PHE A 490 2.27 13.29 -8.51
N SER A 491 2.39 13.05 -9.82
CA SER A 491 2.99 14.00 -10.77
C SER A 491 2.12 15.24 -11.03
N ARG A 492 0.78 15.14 -10.93
CA ARG A 492 -0.14 16.24 -11.25
C ARG A 492 -1.19 16.46 -10.17
N GLU A 493 -1.70 17.69 -10.07
CA GLU A 493 -2.71 18.03 -9.05
C GLU A 493 -3.99 17.20 -9.24
N SER A 494 -4.40 16.97 -10.49
CA SER A 494 -5.58 16.19 -10.82
C SER A 494 -5.49 14.73 -10.42
N SER A 495 -4.30 14.11 -10.51
CA SER A 495 -4.10 12.71 -10.13
C SER A 495 -4.03 12.56 -8.61
N VAL A 496 -3.40 13.50 -7.90
CA VAL A 496 -3.41 13.57 -6.43
C VAL A 496 -4.84 13.76 -5.89
N ASP A 497 -5.63 14.67 -6.47
CA ASP A 497 -7.05 14.86 -6.09
C ASP A 497 -7.91 13.62 -6.42
N GLY A 498 -7.57 12.89 -7.48
CA GLY A 498 -8.12 11.58 -7.80
C GLY A 498 -7.88 10.57 -6.67
N ALA A 499 -6.61 10.38 -6.28
CA ALA A 499 -6.23 9.48 -5.19
C ALA A 499 -6.91 9.86 -3.86
N LEU A 500 -7.01 11.15 -3.53
CA LEU A 500 -7.74 11.61 -2.34
C LEU A 500 -9.23 11.24 -2.36
N THR A 501 -9.85 11.28 -3.55
CA THR A 501 -11.24 10.89 -3.72
C THR A 501 -11.42 9.38 -3.50
N GLU A 502 -10.53 8.57 -4.05
CA GLU A 502 -10.52 7.11 -3.86
C GLU A 502 -10.34 6.74 -2.38
N VAL A 503 -9.37 7.34 -1.69
CA VAL A 503 -9.12 7.09 -0.26
C VAL A 503 -10.34 7.41 0.60
N ARG A 504 -11.03 8.52 0.32
CA ARG A 504 -12.25 8.88 1.06
C ARG A 504 -13.39 7.90 0.82
N ALA A 505 -13.57 7.44 -0.42
CA ALA A 505 -14.55 6.41 -0.75
C ALA A 505 -14.23 5.06 -0.10
N ALA A 506 -12.94 4.68 -0.06
CA ALA A 506 -12.47 3.50 0.66
C ALA A 506 -12.78 3.59 2.16
N LEU A 507 -12.53 4.75 2.79
CA LEU A 507 -12.80 4.98 4.21
C LEU A 507 -14.30 4.86 4.55
N GLU A 508 -15.16 5.39 3.69
CA GLU A 508 -16.62 5.22 3.82
C GLU A 508 -17.03 3.75 3.75
N SER A 509 -16.46 3.00 2.80
CA SER A 509 -16.74 1.57 2.60
C SER A 509 -16.32 0.72 3.81
N VAL A 510 -15.12 0.95 4.33
CA VAL A 510 -14.60 0.24 5.52
C VAL A 510 -15.46 0.53 6.75
N ARG A 511 -15.85 1.79 6.96
CA ARG A 511 -16.72 2.19 8.10
C ARG A 511 -18.13 1.63 7.98
N ALA A 512 -18.69 1.60 6.77
CA ALA A 512 -20.00 1.00 6.52
C ALA A 512 -20.00 -0.49 6.87
N PHE A 513 -18.95 -1.22 6.46
CA PHE A 513 -18.77 -2.63 6.82
C PHE A 513 -18.54 -2.84 8.33
N GLY A 514 -17.78 -1.98 8.99
CA GLY A 514 -17.68 -2.00 10.46
C GLY A 514 -19.05 -1.90 11.14
N SER A 515 -19.95 -1.06 10.61
CA SER A 515 -21.32 -0.95 11.11
C SER A 515 -22.17 -2.21 10.88
N THR A 516 -21.98 -2.92 9.77
CA THR A 516 -22.71 -4.19 9.53
C THR A 516 -22.23 -5.27 10.49
N LEU A 517 -20.91 -5.41 10.67
CA LEU A 517 -20.33 -6.34 11.63
C LEU A 517 -20.83 -6.10 13.06
N ALA A 518 -20.91 -4.83 13.49
CA ALA A 518 -21.41 -4.48 14.82
C ALA A 518 -22.89 -4.86 15.01
N ASN A 519 -23.72 -4.67 13.98
CA ASN A 519 -25.13 -5.07 14.00
C ASN A 519 -25.26 -6.60 14.12
N ASP A 520 -24.56 -7.34 13.26
CA ASP A 520 -24.59 -8.80 13.23
C ASP A 520 -24.08 -9.40 14.55
N LEU A 521 -23.00 -8.84 15.10
CA LEU A 521 -22.48 -9.23 16.41
C LEU A 521 -23.52 -9.05 17.51
N SER A 522 -24.25 -7.94 17.51
CA SER A 522 -25.32 -7.67 18.49
C SER A 522 -26.48 -8.68 18.37
N ILE A 523 -26.87 -9.02 17.14
CA ILE A 523 -27.88 -10.06 16.89
C ILE A 523 -27.42 -11.41 17.43
N ILE A 524 -26.18 -11.80 17.10
CA ILE A 524 -25.61 -13.08 17.51
C ILE A 524 -25.47 -13.17 19.04
N GLN A 525 -25.00 -12.11 19.71
CA GLN A 525 -24.93 -12.05 21.18
C GLN A 525 -26.32 -12.17 21.82
N THR A 526 -27.31 -11.44 21.30
CA THR A 526 -28.70 -11.55 21.79
C THR A 526 -29.24 -12.99 21.66
N ARG A 527 -28.92 -13.67 20.56
CA ARG A 527 -29.29 -15.08 20.33
C ARG A 527 -28.49 -16.04 21.21
N GLN A 528 -27.23 -15.75 21.48
CA GLN A 528 -26.38 -16.50 22.41
C GLN A 528 -26.98 -16.48 23.82
N ASP A 529 -27.39 -15.30 24.29
CA ASP A 529 -28.02 -15.11 25.60
C ASP A 529 -29.37 -15.82 25.68
N PHE A 530 -30.21 -15.69 24.65
CA PHE A 530 -31.48 -16.40 24.57
C PHE A 530 -31.28 -17.93 24.66
N THR A 531 -30.32 -18.45 23.89
CA THR A 531 -30.01 -19.89 23.86
C THR A 531 -29.48 -20.36 25.21
N THR A 532 -28.62 -19.59 25.85
CA THR A 532 -28.12 -19.88 27.21
C THR A 532 -29.26 -19.97 28.22
N ASN A 533 -30.18 -18.99 28.21
CA ASN A 533 -31.34 -18.99 29.10
C ASN A 533 -32.29 -20.16 28.80
N LEU A 534 -32.46 -20.53 27.54
CA LEU A 534 -33.26 -21.69 27.13
C LEU A 534 -32.63 -22.99 27.63
N VAL A 535 -31.30 -23.16 27.49
CA VAL A 535 -30.57 -24.32 28.02
C VAL A 535 -30.78 -24.45 29.54
N ASN A 536 -30.63 -23.36 30.29
CA ASN A 536 -30.85 -23.35 31.74
C ASN A 536 -32.29 -23.75 32.09
N THR A 537 -33.28 -23.20 31.37
CA THR A 537 -34.70 -23.53 31.58
C THR A 537 -35.00 -25.00 31.27
N LEU A 538 -34.42 -25.57 30.22
CA LEU A 538 -34.57 -26.97 29.85
C LEU A 538 -33.93 -27.90 30.88
N GLN A 539 -32.75 -27.55 31.40
CA GLN A 539 -32.06 -28.29 32.47
C GLN A 539 -32.89 -28.27 33.76
N GLU A 540 -33.33 -27.10 34.22
CA GLU A 540 -34.21 -26.99 35.40
C GLU A 540 -35.53 -27.74 35.21
N GLY A 541 -36.13 -27.64 34.02
CA GLY A 541 -37.36 -28.34 33.68
C GLY A 541 -37.19 -29.86 33.72
N SER A 542 -36.08 -30.36 33.16
CA SER A 542 -35.69 -31.76 33.29
C SER A 542 -35.55 -32.16 34.76
N ASP A 543 -34.79 -31.38 35.54
CA ASP A 543 -34.48 -31.72 36.92
C ASP A 543 -35.74 -31.77 37.79
N LYS A 544 -36.70 -30.85 37.61
CA LYS A 544 -38.00 -30.89 38.32
C LYS A 544 -38.77 -32.19 38.08
N LEU A 545 -38.60 -32.84 36.92
CA LEU A 545 -39.28 -34.09 36.59
C LEU A 545 -38.66 -35.31 37.28
N VAL A 546 -37.35 -35.31 37.53
CA VAL A 546 -36.62 -36.50 37.98
C VAL A 546 -35.87 -36.36 39.30
N VAL A 547 -35.58 -35.15 39.78
CA VAL A 547 -34.86 -34.90 41.05
C VAL A 547 -35.79 -35.10 42.25
N ALA A 548 -35.24 -35.75 43.29
CA ALA A 548 -35.89 -35.97 44.57
C ALA A 548 -35.60 -34.82 45.55
N ASP A 549 -36.56 -34.51 46.44
CA ASP A 549 -36.28 -33.69 47.61
C ASP A 549 -35.53 -34.53 48.65
N GLN A 550 -34.25 -34.22 48.87
CA GLN A 550 -33.39 -34.97 49.78
C GLN A 550 -33.86 -34.91 51.24
N ASN A 551 -34.54 -33.82 51.65
CA ASN A 551 -35.06 -33.70 53.02
C ASN A 551 -36.28 -34.60 53.22
N GLU A 552 -37.15 -34.67 52.21
CA GLU A 552 -38.32 -35.54 52.23
C GLU A 552 -37.91 -37.02 52.19
N GLU A 553 -37.02 -37.40 51.26
CA GLU A 553 -36.51 -38.78 51.17
C GLU A 553 -35.69 -39.17 52.41
N GLY A 554 -34.91 -38.24 52.99
CA GLY A 554 -34.20 -38.46 54.26
C GLY A 554 -35.15 -38.72 55.43
N THR A 555 -36.24 -37.95 55.52
CA THR A 555 -37.28 -38.16 56.55
C THR A 555 -38.03 -39.48 56.35
N LYS A 556 -38.34 -39.84 55.09
CA LYS A 556 -38.95 -41.13 54.74
C LYS A 556 -38.04 -42.29 55.10
N LEU A 557 -36.73 -42.20 54.83
CA LEU A 557 -35.77 -43.25 55.19
C LEU A 557 -35.77 -43.49 56.70
N LEU A 558 -35.74 -42.43 57.50
CA LEU A 558 -35.78 -42.52 58.96
C LEU A 558 -37.09 -43.13 59.47
N ALA A 559 -38.22 -42.73 58.89
CA ALA A 559 -39.52 -43.30 59.21
C ALA A 559 -39.59 -44.80 58.86
N LEU A 560 -39.05 -45.20 57.70
CA LEU A 560 -38.99 -46.59 57.26
C LEU A 560 -38.06 -47.44 58.13
N GLN A 561 -36.90 -46.92 58.53
CA GLN A 561 -35.99 -47.56 59.49
C GLN A 561 -36.67 -47.74 60.86
N THR A 562 -37.41 -46.74 61.33
CA THR A 562 -38.19 -46.83 62.58
C THR A 562 -39.29 -47.89 62.44
N ARG A 563 -39.98 -47.94 61.29
CA ARG A 563 -40.99 -48.96 61.00
C ARG A 563 -40.40 -50.37 60.93
N GLN A 564 -39.20 -50.52 60.38
CA GLN A 564 -38.45 -51.77 60.36
C GLN A 564 -38.06 -52.22 61.77
N GLN A 565 -37.53 -51.31 62.60
CA GLN A 565 -37.21 -51.60 64.01
C GLN A 565 -38.45 -52.04 64.79
N LEU A 566 -39.58 -51.34 64.64
CA LEU A 566 -40.86 -51.71 65.25
C LEU A 566 -41.42 -53.05 64.72
N GLY A 567 -41.21 -53.35 63.43
CA GLY A 567 -41.58 -54.62 62.82
C GLY A 567 -40.76 -55.80 63.35
N VAL A 568 -39.45 -55.61 63.51
CA VAL A 568 -38.54 -56.62 64.10
C VAL A 568 -38.82 -56.84 65.59
N THR A 569 -39.06 -55.77 66.37
CA THR A 569 -39.44 -55.91 67.78
C THR A 569 -40.80 -56.57 67.93
N SER A 570 -41.78 -56.23 67.09
CA SER A 570 -43.09 -56.88 67.05
C SER A 570 -42.99 -58.36 66.67
N LEU A 571 -42.12 -58.72 65.72
CA LEU A 571 -41.85 -60.09 65.33
C LEU A 571 -41.17 -60.88 66.47
N SER A 572 -40.22 -60.25 67.18
CA SER A 572 -39.56 -60.82 68.36
C SER A 572 -40.54 -61.04 69.51
N LEU A 573 -41.42 -60.08 69.81
CA LEU A 573 -42.48 -60.19 70.81
C LEU A 573 -43.53 -61.24 70.43
N ALA A 574 -43.92 -61.33 69.16
CA ALA A 574 -44.82 -62.37 68.66
C ALA A 574 -44.18 -63.77 68.76
N SER A 575 -42.88 -63.89 68.49
CA SER A 575 -42.12 -65.14 68.67
C SER A 575 -41.98 -65.52 70.15
N GLN A 576 -41.73 -64.56 71.05
CA GLN A 576 -41.68 -64.79 72.51
C GLN A 576 -43.05 -65.17 73.08
N SER A 577 -44.13 -64.53 72.61
CA SER A 577 -45.51 -64.87 72.98
C SER A 577 -45.92 -66.26 72.51
N GLN A 578 -45.49 -66.71 71.32
CA GLN A 578 -45.74 -68.08 70.87
C GLN A 578 -44.91 -69.11 71.64
N GLN A 579 -43.66 -68.78 72.03
CA GLN A 579 -42.84 -69.63 72.89
C GLN A 579 -43.36 -69.71 74.34
N SER A 580 -43.97 -68.64 74.88
CA SER A 580 -44.57 -68.67 76.21
C SER A 580 -45.85 -69.52 76.25
N ILE A 581 -46.62 -69.55 75.15
CA ILE A 581 -47.75 -70.47 74.98
C ILE A 581 -47.27 -71.94 74.88
N LEU A 582 -46.15 -72.18 74.19
CA LEU A 582 -45.52 -73.51 74.11
C LEU A 582 -44.86 -73.98 75.41
N ARG A 583 -44.60 -73.09 76.38
CA ARG A 583 -44.17 -73.46 77.75
C ARG A 583 -45.35 -73.79 78.67
N LEU A 584 -46.58 -73.50 78.26
CA LEU A 584 -47.80 -73.77 79.01
C LEU A 584 -48.37 -75.19 78.74
N PHE A 585 -47.78 -75.90 77.79
CA PHE A 585 -48.01 -77.31 77.46
C PHE A 585 -46.70 -78.07 77.65
#